data_AF-A0A1H7WLR4-F1
#
_entry.id   AF-A0A1H7WLR4-F1
#
_cell.length_a   1.000
_cell.length_b   1.000
_cell.length_c   1.000
_cell.angle_alpha   90.00
_cell.angle_beta   90.00
_cell.angle_gamma   90.00
#
_symmetry.space_group_name_H-M   'P 1'
#
loop_
_entity.id
_entity.type
_entity.pdbx_description
1 polymer ?
#
loop_
_entity_poly.entity_id
_entity_poly.type
_entity_poly.pdbx_seq_one_letter_code
_entity_poly.pdbx_strand_id
1 'polypeptide(L)'
;MEQKDYYDILGLTNGAGEKQIRDAYRRMALLHHPDRNRDNPEAAERMKEINESYAVLSDSRKRREYDVLRQAYGSSAYGQFRQTHSDQDIFRGSDVQQIFEELSRAFGFRGFDDIFRESYGAGYRTFEFRQPGVFGRVVVGGFGDGQRAGRSASPVGYLEKLIRYGLRKKWGIELPERGKDLQDSILLSPDQARHGGKVRYSSGRTGRELFVTIPSNTREGRRLRLKGMGEGGRAGGEAGDLYVTVHVRNVLLQKASELFARIRSFLRSRYSTS
;
A
#
# COMPACT_ATOMS: atom_id res chain seq x y z
N MET A 1 -2.07 20.36 24.97
CA MET A 1 -1.89 20.05 23.53
C MET A 1 -1.31 21.27 22.89
N GLU A 2 -0.13 21.14 22.29
CA GLU A 2 0.55 22.25 21.63
C GLU A 2 -0.30 22.68 20.42
N GLN A 3 -0.69 23.94 20.39
CA GLN A 3 -1.54 24.50 19.34
C GLN A 3 -0.66 24.71 18.10
N LYS A 4 -0.91 23.94 17.05
CA LYS A 4 -0.12 23.97 15.81
C LYS A 4 -0.83 24.86 14.79
N ASP A 5 -0.07 25.68 14.07
CA ASP A 5 -0.54 26.51 12.96
C ASP A 5 0.48 26.47 11.82
N TYR A 6 0.00 26.36 10.57
CA TYR A 6 0.90 26.20 9.41
C TYR A 6 1.81 27.42 9.18
N TYR A 7 1.36 28.64 9.49
CA TYR A 7 2.22 29.82 9.37
C TYR A 7 3.28 29.82 10.48
N ASP A 8 2.87 29.50 11.71
CA ASP A 8 3.79 29.46 12.85
C ASP A 8 4.86 28.37 12.70
N ILE A 9 4.50 27.20 12.14
CA ILE A 9 5.46 26.11 11.84
C ILE A 9 6.54 26.56 10.86
N LEU A 10 6.20 27.40 9.87
CA LEU A 10 7.17 27.96 8.93
C LEU A 10 7.82 29.27 9.43
N GLY A 11 7.43 29.78 10.60
CA GLY A 11 7.90 31.07 11.12
C GLY A 11 7.44 32.25 10.27
N LEU A 12 6.23 32.19 9.74
CA LEU A 12 5.63 33.19 8.86
C LEU A 12 4.51 33.95 9.56
N THR A 13 4.31 35.20 9.15
CA THR A 13 3.11 35.96 9.50
C THR A 13 1.97 35.67 8.53
N ASN A 14 0.74 35.89 8.97
CA ASN A 14 -0.41 35.85 8.07
C ASN A 14 -0.21 36.84 6.91
N GLY A 15 -0.60 36.43 5.70
CA GLY A 15 -0.43 37.22 4.47
C GLY A 15 0.94 37.07 3.78
N ALA A 16 1.82 36.19 4.24
CA ALA A 16 3.10 35.92 3.57
C ALA A 16 2.91 35.58 2.08
N GLY A 17 3.67 36.20 1.19
CA GLY A 17 3.62 35.90 -0.25
C GLY A 17 4.19 34.51 -0.59
N GLU A 18 3.87 33.97 -1.76
CA GLU A 18 4.33 32.63 -2.20
C GLU A 18 5.86 32.48 -2.13
N LYS A 19 6.61 33.52 -2.52
CA LYS A 19 8.06 33.54 -2.42
C LYS A 19 8.55 33.40 -0.97
N GLN A 20 7.89 34.08 -0.02
CA GLN A 20 8.26 34.01 1.39
C GLN A 20 7.97 32.62 1.96
N ILE A 21 6.85 32.00 1.57
CA ILE A 21 6.50 30.63 1.94
C ILE A 21 7.55 29.64 1.45
N ARG A 22 7.95 29.76 0.17
CA ARG A 22 8.99 28.91 -0.43
C ARG A 22 10.36 29.10 0.21
N ASP A 23 10.76 30.34 0.48
CA ASP A 23 12.06 30.64 1.10
C ASP A 23 12.10 30.19 2.57
N ALA A 24 10.98 30.30 3.30
CA ALA A 24 10.85 29.78 4.66
C ALA A 24 10.91 28.25 4.70
N TYR A 25 10.20 27.58 3.79
CA TYR A 25 10.25 26.12 3.67
C TYR A 25 11.68 25.62 3.42
N ARG A 26 12.41 26.21 2.46
CA ARG A 26 13.81 25.82 2.19
C ARG A 26 14.69 25.95 3.42
N ARG A 27 14.55 27.04 4.17
CA ARG A 27 15.32 27.28 5.40
C ARG A 27 14.98 26.24 6.48
N MET A 28 13.70 26.01 6.73
CA MET A 28 13.24 25.06 7.73
C MET A 28 13.58 23.62 7.37
N ALA A 29 13.44 23.24 6.10
CA ALA A 29 13.82 21.93 5.59
C ALA A 29 15.33 21.65 5.76
N LEU A 30 16.18 22.67 5.57
CA LEU A 30 17.62 22.56 5.81
C LEU A 30 17.97 22.44 7.29
N LEU A 31 17.32 23.24 8.15
CA LEU A 31 17.59 23.23 9.60
C LEU A 31 17.14 21.92 10.25
N HIS A 32 15.95 21.43 9.87
CA HIS A 32 15.31 20.27 10.49
C HIS A 32 15.51 18.97 9.70
N HIS A 33 16.42 18.96 8.72
CA HIS A 33 16.68 17.75 7.93
C HIS A 33 17.06 16.56 8.84
N PRO A 34 16.42 15.38 8.69
CA PRO A 34 16.69 14.21 9.54
C PRO A 34 18.16 13.79 9.55
N ASP A 35 18.86 13.90 8.42
CA ASP A 35 20.29 13.57 8.36
C ASP A 35 21.20 14.49 9.19
N ARG A 36 20.79 15.73 9.44
CA ARG A 36 21.54 16.66 10.31
C ARG A 36 21.17 16.50 11.78
N ASN A 37 20.04 15.86 12.05
CA ASN A 37 19.43 15.73 13.37
C ASN A 37 19.15 14.25 13.69
N ARG A 38 20.07 13.35 13.32
CA ARG A 38 19.89 11.89 13.44
C ARG A 38 19.69 11.43 14.89
N ASP A 39 20.27 12.17 15.83
CA ASP A 39 20.19 11.88 17.26
C ASP A 39 18.92 12.46 17.91
N ASN A 40 18.14 13.25 17.16
CA ASN A 40 16.89 13.81 17.64
C ASN A 40 15.70 13.04 17.04
N PRO A 41 14.99 12.22 17.84
CA PRO A 41 13.83 11.47 17.36
C PRO A 41 12.67 12.37 16.92
N GLU A 42 12.61 13.62 17.38
CA GLU A 42 11.58 14.59 17.02
C GLU A 42 11.84 15.26 15.65
N ALA A 43 13.04 15.12 15.08
CA ALA A 43 13.40 15.75 13.81
C ALA A 43 12.53 15.25 12.64
N ALA A 44 12.18 13.97 12.64
CA ALA A 44 11.30 13.38 11.63
C ALA A 44 9.88 13.95 11.71
N GLU A 45 9.32 14.08 12.92
CA GLU A 45 7.99 14.68 13.12
C GLU A 45 8.00 16.17 12.78
N ARG A 46 9.05 16.91 13.15
CA ARG A 46 9.22 18.32 12.77
C ARG A 46 9.26 18.50 11.26
N MET A 47 9.99 17.63 10.56
CA MET A 47 10.07 17.67 9.09
C MET A 47 8.72 17.41 8.44
N LYS A 48 7.94 16.48 9.01
CA LYS A 48 6.58 16.18 8.56
C LYS A 48 5.66 17.40 8.68
N GLU A 49 5.72 18.11 9.82
CA GLU A 49 4.98 19.37 10.01
C GLU A 49 5.39 20.45 8.99
N ILE A 50 6.69 20.61 8.74
CA ILE A 50 7.22 21.59 7.79
C ILE A 50 6.75 21.29 6.36
N ASN A 51 6.82 20.02 5.94
CA ASN A 51 6.38 19.58 4.62
C ASN A 51 4.88 19.81 4.43
N GLU A 52 4.06 19.45 5.42
CA GLU A 52 2.61 19.64 5.39
C GLU A 52 2.24 21.13 5.32
N SER A 53 2.88 21.94 6.16
CA SER A 53 2.67 23.40 6.19
C SER A 53 2.94 24.02 4.83
N TYR A 54 4.04 23.64 4.20
CA TYR A 54 4.35 24.12 2.85
C TYR A 54 3.33 23.61 1.83
N ALA A 55 2.96 22.33 1.86
CA ALA A 55 2.00 21.75 0.91
C ALA A 55 0.62 22.42 0.93
N VAL A 56 0.17 22.89 2.10
CA VAL A 56 -1.07 23.64 2.26
C VAL A 56 -0.90 25.09 1.83
N LEU A 57 0.16 25.76 2.29
CA LEU A 57 0.35 27.19 2.06
C LEU A 57 0.83 27.53 0.64
N SER A 58 1.48 26.60 -0.06
CA SER A 58 1.97 26.79 -1.43
C SER A 58 0.87 26.67 -2.48
N ASP A 59 -0.23 25.96 -2.20
CA ASP A 59 -1.40 25.87 -3.09
C ASP A 59 -2.41 26.96 -2.71
N SER A 60 -2.70 27.85 -3.65
CA SER A 60 -3.58 29.00 -3.41
C SER A 60 -4.99 28.62 -2.93
N ARG A 61 -5.51 27.45 -3.34
CA ARG A 61 -6.84 26.99 -2.93
C ARG A 61 -6.79 26.42 -1.51
N LYS A 62 -5.84 25.55 -1.22
CA LYS A 62 -5.68 24.95 0.12
C LYS A 62 -5.35 26.02 1.16
N ARG A 63 -4.49 26.97 0.79
CA ARG A 63 -4.18 28.13 1.63
C ARG A 63 -5.44 28.92 1.98
N ARG A 64 -6.26 29.26 0.97
CA ARG A 64 -7.50 30.01 1.20
C ARG A 64 -8.46 29.26 2.11
N GLU A 65 -8.61 27.96 1.92
CA GLU A 65 -9.44 27.12 2.77
C GLU A 65 -8.92 27.10 4.21
N TYR A 66 -7.60 26.94 4.39
CA TYR A 66 -6.98 27.00 5.70
C TYR A 66 -7.17 28.37 6.36
N ASP A 67 -7.01 29.46 5.62
CA ASP A 67 -7.20 30.83 6.12
C ASP A 67 -8.65 31.03 6.62
N VAL A 68 -9.64 30.47 5.92
CA VAL A 68 -11.05 30.48 6.37
C VAL A 68 -11.24 29.70 7.67
N LEU A 69 -10.66 28.49 7.76
CA LEU A 69 -10.71 27.70 9.00
C LEU A 69 -9.99 28.40 10.15
N ARG A 70 -8.87 29.06 9.88
CA ARG A 70 -8.10 29.83 10.86
C ARG A 70 -8.89 31.02 11.38
N GLN A 71 -9.66 31.68 10.54
CA GLN A 71 -10.55 32.77 10.96
C GLN A 71 -11.73 32.26 11.82
N ALA A 72 -12.29 31.09 11.50
CA ALA A 72 -13.44 30.53 12.20
C ALA A 72 -13.08 29.83 13.52
N TYR A 73 -11.95 29.10 13.56
CA TYR A 73 -11.57 28.18 14.64
C TYR A 73 -10.25 28.54 15.32
N GLY A 74 -9.58 29.60 14.90
CA GLY A 74 -8.31 30.06 15.48
C GLY A 74 -7.27 28.94 15.51
N SER A 75 -6.76 28.66 16.71
CA SER A 75 -5.73 27.65 16.95
C SER A 75 -6.16 26.19 16.74
N SER A 76 -7.47 25.93 16.54
CA SER A 76 -7.96 24.60 16.20
C SER A 76 -7.99 24.33 14.69
N ALA A 77 -7.69 25.33 13.86
CA ALA A 77 -7.78 25.23 12.40
C ALA A 77 -6.90 24.13 11.82
N TYR A 78 -5.68 23.94 12.34
CA TYR A 78 -4.79 22.85 11.95
C TYR A 78 -5.46 21.49 12.12
N GLY A 79 -6.05 21.24 13.29
CA GLY A 79 -6.75 19.98 13.57
C GLY A 79 -8.00 19.80 12.72
N GLN A 80 -8.73 20.87 12.41
CA GLN A 80 -9.91 20.83 11.55
C GLN A 80 -9.53 20.51 10.09
N PHE A 81 -8.48 21.14 9.57
CA PHE A 81 -8.00 20.89 8.22
C PHE A 81 -7.53 19.44 8.04
N ARG A 82 -6.84 18.88 9.04
CA ARG A 82 -6.42 17.47 9.09
C ARG A 82 -7.58 16.47 9.20
N GLN A 83 -8.74 16.89 9.71
CA GLN A 83 -9.94 16.04 9.76
C GLN A 83 -10.64 15.95 8.41
N THR A 84 -10.54 17.00 7.57
CA THR A 84 -11.20 17.07 6.27
C THR A 84 -10.30 16.62 5.12
N HIS A 85 -8.98 16.65 5.29
CA HIS A 85 -8.01 16.29 4.25
C HIS A 85 -7.15 15.10 4.65
N SER A 86 -7.03 14.14 3.74
CA SER A 86 -6.03 13.07 3.87
C SER A 86 -4.64 13.59 3.54
N ASP A 87 -3.59 12.94 4.04
CA ASP A 87 -2.19 13.24 3.68
C ASP A 87 -2.01 13.33 2.15
N GLN A 88 -2.66 12.41 1.41
CA GLN A 88 -2.60 12.41 -0.05
C GLN A 88 -3.19 13.69 -0.66
N ASP A 89 -4.31 14.18 -0.13
CA ASP A 89 -4.94 15.41 -0.61
C ASP A 89 -4.08 16.62 -0.30
N ILE A 90 -3.45 16.64 0.89
CA ILE A 90 -2.54 17.69 1.32
C ILE A 90 -1.34 17.79 0.39
N PHE A 91 -0.68 16.67 0.07
CA PHE A 91 0.51 16.68 -0.79
C PHE A 91 0.21 16.71 -2.29
N ARG A 92 -1.02 16.42 -2.71
CA ARG A 92 -1.39 16.40 -4.13
C ARG A 92 -1.15 17.76 -4.80
N GLY A 93 -0.35 17.75 -5.87
CA GLY A 93 -0.06 18.94 -6.67
C GLY A 93 0.91 19.93 -6.00
N SER A 94 1.50 19.57 -4.86
CA SER A 94 2.54 20.37 -4.22
C SER A 94 3.90 20.10 -4.86
N ASP A 95 4.74 21.12 -4.94
CA ASP A 95 6.14 21.04 -5.38
C ASP A 95 7.11 20.72 -4.22
N VAL A 96 6.59 20.32 -3.05
CA VAL A 96 7.36 19.92 -1.84
C VAL A 96 8.47 18.94 -2.21
N GLN A 97 8.12 17.89 -2.95
CA GLN A 97 9.05 16.84 -3.36
C GLN A 97 10.17 17.38 -4.24
N GLN A 98 9.84 18.23 -5.22
CA GLN A 98 10.84 18.77 -6.14
C GLN A 98 11.84 19.65 -5.38
N ILE A 99 11.35 20.55 -4.52
CA ILE A 99 12.20 21.46 -3.77
C ILE A 99 13.06 20.68 -2.76
N PHE A 100 12.48 19.70 -2.08
CA PHE A 100 13.23 18.86 -1.15
C PHE A 100 14.31 18.05 -1.88
N GLU A 101 14.00 17.47 -3.04
CA GLU A 101 14.95 16.71 -3.83
C GLU A 101 16.06 17.59 -4.43
N GLU A 102 15.75 18.85 -4.79
CA GLU A 102 16.75 19.85 -5.16
C GLU A 102 17.69 20.18 -4.00
N LEU A 103 17.15 20.33 -2.78
CA LEU A 103 17.94 20.53 -1.57
C LEU A 103 18.82 19.30 -1.27
N SER A 104 18.26 18.09 -1.29
CA SER A 104 19.03 16.86 -1.05
C SER A 104 20.18 16.71 -2.03
N ARG A 105 19.96 17.00 -3.32
CA ARG A 105 21.03 16.98 -4.33
C ARG A 105 22.09 18.07 -4.12
N ALA A 106 21.68 19.29 -3.76
CA ALA A 106 22.60 20.40 -3.56
C ALA A 106 23.48 20.24 -2.30
N PHE A 107 22.95 19.57 -1.26
CA PHE A 107 23.61 19.44 0.04
C PHE A 107 24.07 18.02 0.37
N GLY A 108 23.87 17.05 -0.52
CA GLY A 108 24.32 15.66 -0.36
C GLY A 108 23.54 14.87 0.70
N PHE A 109 22.26 15.18 0.91
CA PHE A 109 21.41 14.45 1.85
C PHE A 109 20.70 13.25 1.20
N ARG A 110 20.14 12.36 2.04
CA ARG A 110 19.20 11.34 1.56
C ARG A 110 18.02 11.99 0.82
N GLY A 111 17.52 11.31 -0.21
CA GLY A 111 16.47 11.82 -1.09
C GLY A 111 15.11 11.89 -0.41
N PHE A 112 14.18 12.63 -1.02
CA PHE A 112 12.82 12.81 -0.48
C PHE A 112 12.14 11.46 -0.22
N ASP A 113 12.28 10.50 -1.13
CA ASP A 113 11.60 9.19 -1.06
C ASP A 113 12.03 8.33 0.13
N ASP A 114 13.29 8.39 0.54
CA ASP A 114 13.80 7.62 1.68
C ASP A 114 13.28 8.19 2.99
N ILE A 115 13.22 9.52 3.08
CA ILE A 115 12.75 10.24 4.28
C ILE A 115 11.23 10.16 4.41
N PHE A 116 10.49 10.30 3.31
CA PHE A 116 9.03 10.18 3.35
C PHE A 116 8.58 8.77 3.73
N ARG A 117 9.31 7.73 3.28
CA ARG A 117 9.05 6.35 3.69
C ARG A 117 9.30 6.14 5.19
N GLU A 118 10.32 6.78 5.73
CA GLU A 118 10.67 6.75 7.16
C GLU A 118 9.62 7.48 8.01
N SER A 119 9.18 8.67 7.58
CA SER A 119 8.24 9.53 8.32
C SER A 119 6.76 9.18 8.16
N TYR A 120 6.35 8.65 7.01
CA TYR A 120 4.94 8.37 6.69
C TYR A 120 4.66 6.89 6.40
N GLY A 121 5.69 6.03 6.40
CA GLY A 121 5.56 4.58 6.30
C GLY A 121 5.73 4.00 4.89
N ALA A 122 5.90 2.68 4.82
CA ALA A 122 6.20 1.92 3.59
C ALA A 122 5.10 1.94 2.49
N GLY A 123 3.94 2.55 2.79
CA GLY A 123 2.86 2.73 1.83
C GLY A 123 3.20 3.79 0.76
N TYR A 124 3.98 4.81 1.08
CA TYR A 124 4.26 5.90 0.14
C TYR A 124 5.23 5.45 -0.97
N ARG A 125 4.79 5.61 -2.23
CA ARG A 125 5.61 5.31 -3.42
C ARG A 125 5.52 6.45 -4.45
N THR A 126 6.67 6.91 -4.91
CA THR A 126 6.79 7.85 -6.03
C THR A 126 6.91 7.07 -7.33
N PHE A 127 6.08 7.43 -8.31
CA PHE A 127 6.15 6.91 -9.67
C PHE A 127 6.67 8.00 -10.60
N GLU A 128 7.80 7.74 -11.25
CA GLU A 128 8.32 8.59 -12.31
C GLU A 128 7.91 8.02 -13.67
N PHE A 129 7.37 8.85 -14.55
CA PHE A 129 7.15 8.48 -15.94
C PHE A 129 7.93 9.40 -16.87
N ARG A 130 8.57 8.79 -17.87
CA ARG A 130 9.26 9.48 -18.97
C ARG A 130 8.70 8.96 -20.28
N GLN A 131 8.00 9.83 -21.01
CA GLN A 131 7.65 9.65 -22.41
C GLN A 131 8.30 10.76 -23.25
N PRO A 132 8.47 10.59 -24.57
CA PRO A 132 8.99 11.66 -25.44
C PRO A 132 8.16 12.93 -25.29
N GLY A 133 8.76 14.00 -24.76
CA GLY A 133 8.10 15.30 -24.54
C GLY A 133 7.26 15.44 -23.26
N VAL A 134 7.11 14.41 -22.43
CA VAL A 134 6.36 14.49 -21.16
C VAL A 134 7.15 13.83 -20.02
N PHE A 135 7.49 14.65 -19.02
CA PHE A 135 8.10 14.24 -17.77
C PHE A 135 7.16 14.58 -16.62
N GLY A 136 6.89 13.62 -15.75
CA GLY A 136 6.11 13.85 -14.54
C GLY A 136 6.38 12.80 -13.48
N ARG A 137 6.22 13.19 -12.22
CA ARG A 137 6.32 12.31 -11.05
C ARG A 137 5.04 12.42 -10.23
N VAL A 138 4.50 11.29 -9.77
CA VAL A 138 3.28 11.23 -8.96
C VAL A 138 3.56 10.45 -7.69
N VAL A 139 3.27 11.07 -6.55
CA VAL A 139 3.29 10.40 -5.25
C VAL A 139 1.94 9.71 -5.05
N VAL A 140 1.98 8.40 -4.84
CA VAL A 140 0.80 7.59 -4.49
C VAL A 140 0.98 7.12 -3.06
N GLY A 141 0.07 7.56 -2.18
CA GLY A 141 -0.08 6.99 -0.86
C GLY A 141 -0.59 5.56 -0.99
N GLY A 142 0.25 4.59 -0.65
CA GLY A 142 -0.12 3.18 -0.66
C GLY A 142 -0.95 2.84 0.56
N PHE A 143 -2.15 2.33 0.25
CA PHE A 143 -2.80 1.21 0.91
C PHE A 143 -2.05 0.69 2.13
N GLY A 144 -2.52 1.09 3.30
CA GLY A 144 -2.03 0.62 4.57
C GLY A 144 -1.98 -0.91 4.61
N ASP A 145 -0.89 -1.38 5.21
CA ASP A 145 -0.68 -2.76 5.60
C ASP A 145 -1.91 -3.27 6.35
N GLY A 146 -2.45 -4.39 5.86
CA GLY A 146 -3.68 -4.96 6.37
C GLY A 146 -3.48 -5.59 7.74
N GLN A 147 -3.81 -4.85 8.81
CA GLN A 147 -4.29 -5.45 10.05
C GLN A 147 -5.70 -4.92 10.39
N ARG A 148 -6.66 -5.78 10.02
CA ARG A 148 -8.06 -5.93 10.47
C ARG A 148 -8.70 -4.78 11.28
N ALA A 149 -9.75 -4.16 10.72
CA ALA A 149 -11.10 -4.17 11.30
C ALA A 149 -12.16 -3.63 10.31
N GLY A 150 -13.27 -4.36 10.21
CA GLY A 150 -14.64 -3.93 9.86
C GLY A 150 -14.92 -2.76 8.90
N ARG A 151 -15.74 -3.05 7.88
CA ARG A 151 -16.75 -2.18 7.24
C ARG A 151 -16.29 -0.81 6.71
N SER A 152 -16.22 -0.71 5.38
CA SER A 152 -17.08 0.14 4.53
C SER A 152 -16.43 0.25 3.16
N ALA A 153 -17.21 0.09 2.08
CA ALA A 153 -16.73 0.34 0.73
C ALA A 153 -16.42 1.84 0.60
N SER A 154 -15.15 2.23 0.75
CA SER A 154 -14.73 3.61 0.56
C SER A 154 -14.88 4.03 -0.91
N PRO A 155 -15.30 5.26 -1.23
CA PRO A 155 -15.48 5.78 -2.61
C PRO A 155 -14.19 5.84 -3.45
N VAL A 156 -13.06 5.43 -2.89
CA VAL A 156 -11.68 5.57 -3.40
C VAL A 156 -11.46 4.83 -4.73
N GLY A 157 -12.16 3.73 -4.99
CA GLY A 157 -11.99 2.96 -6.22
C GLY A 157 -12.56 3.60 -7.50
N TYR A 158 -13.48 4.57 -7.39
CA TYR A 158 -14.09 5.23 -8.56
C TYR A 158 -13.24 6.40 -9.06
N LEU A 159 -12.63 7.16 -8.14
CA LEU A 159 -11.78 8.31 -8.48
C LEU A 159 -10.47 7.87 -9.15
N GLU A 160 -9.90 6.73 -8.73
CA GLU A 160 -8.73 6.11 -9.35
C GLU A 160 -8.98 5.72 -10.82
N LYS A 161 -10.19 5.22 -11.13
CA LYS A 161 -10.59 4.87 -12.50
C LYS A 161 -10.73 6.11 -13.39
N LEU A 162 -11.25 7.21 -12.87
CA LEU A 162 -11.40 8.47 -13.62
C LEU A 162 -10.04 9.11 -13.96
N ILE A 163 -9.08 9.08 -13.02
CA ILE A 163 -7.72 9.58 -13.25
C ILE A 163 -7.00 8.72 -14.29
N ARG A 164 -7.08 7.39 -14.16
CA ARG A 164 -6.54 6.46 -15.18
C ARG A 164 -7.15 6.66 -16.55
N TYR A 165 -8.47 6.87 -16.62
CA TYR A 165 -9.16 7.14 -17.88
C TYR A 165 -8.68 8.45 -18.53
N GLY A 166 -8.54 9.52 -17.76
CA GLY A 166 -8.05 10.81 -18.25
C GLY A 166 -6.61 10.76 -18.79
N LEU A 167 -5.71 10.06 -18.07
CA LEU A 167 -4.31 9.90 -18.48
C LEU A 167 -4.16 9.02 -19.72
N ARG A 168 -4.91 7.91 -19.81
CA ARG A 168 -4.88 7.01 -20.97
C ARG A 168 -5.45 7.67 -22.23
N LYS A 169 -6.60 8.34 -22.12
CA LYS A 169 -7.34 8.89 -23.27
C LYS A 169 -6.71 10.17 -23.84
N LYS A 170 -6.06 10.98 -23.00
CA LYS A 170 -5.51 12.28 -23.41
C LYS A 170 -3.99 12.25 -23.64
N TRP A 171 -3.27 11.31 -23.04
CA TRP A 171 -1.79 11.30 -23.06
C TRP A 171 -1.17 9.92 -23.36
N GLY A 172 -1.95 8.84 -23.52
CA GLY A 172 -1.40 7.50 -23.82
C GLY A 172 -0.53 6.90 -22.72
N ILE A 173 -0.60 7.42 -21.49
CA ILE A 173 0.17 6.96 -20.33
C ILE A 173 -0.63 5.86 -19.62
N GLU A 174 -0.08 4.65 -19.56
CA GLU A 174 -0.61 3.55 -18.74
C GLU A 174 0.11 3.54 -17.38
N LEU A 175 -0.63 3.76 -16.30
CA LEU A 175 -0.10 3.73 -14.94
C LEU A 175 0.17 2.28 -14.49
N PRO A 176 1.24 2.02 -13.73
CA PRO A 176 1.52 0.69 -13.19
C PRO A 176 0.36 0.22 -12.30
N GLU A 177 -0.26 -0.90 -12.69
CA GLU A 177 -1.33 -1.53 -11.93
C GLU A 177 -0.82 -2.83 -11.30
N ARG A 178 -0.96 -2.95 -9.97
CA ARG A 178 -0.68 -4.21 -9.29
C ARG A 178 -1.63 -5.28 -9.80
N GLY A 179 -1.09 -6.46 -10.11
CA GLY A 179 -1.89 -7.62 -10.50
C GLY A 179 -2.81 -8.07 -9.36
N LYS A 180 -3.91 -8.74 -9.70
CA LYS A 180 -4.87 -9.22 -8.71
C LYS A 180 -4.29 -10.34 -7.87
N ASP A 181 -4.66 -10.33 -6.60
CA ASP A 181 -4.43 -11.46 -5.72
C ASP A 181 -5.31 -12.64 -6.17
N LEU A 182 -4.72 -13.83 -6.23
CA LEU A 182 -5.38 -15.05 -6.64
C LEU A 182 -5.60 -15.97 -5.44
N GLN A 183 -6.64 -16.78 -5.53
CA GLN A 183 -6.92 -17.84 -4.57
C GLN A 183 -6.91 -19.19 -5.28
N ASP A 184 -6.24 -20.15 -4.67
CA ASP A 184 -6.18 -21.52 -5.14
C ASP A 184 -6.11 -22.49 -3.95
N SER A 185 -6.13 -23.78 -4.24
CA SER A 185 -6.08 -24.82 -3.23
C SER A 185 -5.02 -25.87 -3.55
N ILE A 186 -4.40 -26.41 -2.51
CA ILE A 186 -3.45 -27.51 -2.63
C ILE A 186 -3.96 -28.71 -1.85
N LEU A 187 -3.93 -29.87 -2.50
CA LEU A 187 -4.35 -31.13 -1.89
C LEU A 187 -3.10 -31.87 -1.39
N LEU A 188 -2.96 -32.00 -0.07
CA LEU A 188 -1.86 -32.70 0.57
C LEU A 188 -2.28 -34.09 1.05
N SER A 189 -1.33 -35.03 1.03
CA SER A 189 -1.50 -36.28 1.77
C SER A 189 -1.35 -36.04 3.28
N PRO A 190 -1.91 -36.93 4.13
CA PRO A 190 -1.71 -36.84 5.58
C PRO A 190 -0.23 -36.81 5.99
N ASP A 191 0.61 -37.58 5.30
CA ASP A 191 2.06 -37.61 5.56
C ASP A 191 2.73 -36.28 5.22
N GLN A 192 2.38 -35.66 4.08
CA GLN A 192 2.89 -34.34 3.69
C GLN A 192 2.44 -33.26 4.67
N ALA A 193 1.20 -33.33 5.16
CA ALA A 193 0.69 -32.38 6.14
C ALA A 193 1.38 -32.52 7.51
N ARG A 194 1.72 -33.76 7.92
CA ARG A 194 2.41 -34.05 9.19
C ARG A 194 3.88 -33.66 9.16
N HIS A 195 4.63 -34.18 8.19
CA HIS A 195 6.08 -33.98 8.12
C HIS A 195 6.46 -32.61 7.56
N GLY A 196 5.59 -31.98 6.76
CA GLY A 196 5.91 -30.76 6.03
C GLY A 196 6.96 -31.02 4.94
N GLY A 197 7.57 -29.94 4.44
CA GLY A 197 8.62 -29.99 3.43
C GLY A 197 8.27 -29.27 2.13
N LYS A 198 9.13 -29.38 1.12
CA LYS A 198 8.93 -28.76 -0.18
C LYS A 198 8.00 -29.62 -1.03
N VAL A 199 6.80 -29.14 -1.30
CA VAL A 199 5.81 -29.81 -2.16
C VAL A 199 5.76 -29.09 -3.51
N ARG A 200 5.82 -29.84 -4.60
CA ARG A 200 5.59 -29.28 -5.95
C ARG A 200 4.12 -28.92 -6.08
N TYR A 201 3.87 -27.66 -6.44
CA TYR A 201 2.54 -27.10 -6.62
C TYR A 201 2.47 -26.46 -8.01
N SER A 202 1.44 -26.84 -8.76
CA SER A 202 1.11 -26.24 -10.04
C SER A 202 -0.14 -25.41 -9.85
N SER A 203 -0.04 -24.11 -10.10
CA SER A 203 -1.17 -23.20 -9.96
C SER A 203 -2.12 -23.36 -11.14
N GLY A 204 -3.34 -23.80 -10.88
CA GLY A 204 -4.37 -23.93 -11.93
C GLY A 204 -4.82 -22.58 -12.50
N ARG A 205 -4.48 -21.47 -11.81
CA ARG A 205 -4.84 -20.11 -12.23
C ARG A 205 -3.81 -19.46 -13.14
N THR A 206 -2.52 -19.71 -12.89
CA THR A 206 -1.42 -19.05 -13.61
C THR A 206 -0.62 -20.01 -14.49
N GLY A 207 -0.82 -21.32 -14.36
CA GLY A 207 -0.06 -22.35 -15.09
C GLY A 207 1.40 -22.48 -14.65
N ARG A 208 1.80 -21.81 -13.56
CA ARG A 208 3.18 -21.82 -13.06
C ARG A 208 3.39 -22.99 -12.11
N GLU A 209 4.52 -23.66 -12.26
CA GLU A 209 4.99 -24.69 -11.34
C GLU A 209 6.02 -24.10 -10.36
N LEU A 210 5.83 -24.37 -9.07
CA LEU A 210 6.73 -23.90 -8.02
C LEU A 210 6.79 -24.89 -6.85
N PHE A 211 7.86 -24.83 -6.07
CA PHE A 211 7.99 -25.57 -4.83
C PHE A 211 7.50 -24.72 -3.67
N VAL A 212 6.42 -25.16 -3.02
CA VAL A 212 5.86 -24.51 -1.82
C VAL A 212 6.39 -25.23 -0.60
N THR A 213 6.92 -24.46 0.36
CA THR A 213 7.35 -25.02 1.65
C THR A 213 6.15 -25.14 2.57
N ILE A 214 5.75 -26.37 2.85
CA ILE A 214 4.66 -26.71 3.78
C ILE A 214 5.25 -26.83 5.19
N PRO A 215 4.77 -26.06 6.18
CA PRO A 215 5.14 -26.24 7.57
C PRO A 215 4.75 -27.64 8.07
N SER A 216 5.56 -28.25 8.93
CA SER A 216 5.18 -29.46 9.65
C SER A 216 3.91 -29.24 10.47
N ASN A 217 3.11 -30.28 10.66
CA ASN A 217 1.83 -30.24 11.36
C ASN A 217 0.83 -29.22 10.77
N THR A 218 0.83 -29.08 9.45
CA THR A 218 -0.15 -28.26 8.73
C THR A 218 -1.55 -28.89 8.85
N ARG A 219 -2.54 -28.07 9.23
CA ARG A 219 -3.93 -28.48 9.41
C ARG A 219 -4.78 -28.13 8.19
N GLU A 220 -5.93 -28.79 8.09
CA GLU A 220 -7.00 -28.46 7.15
C GLU A 220 -7.34 -26.96 7.19
N GLY A 221 -7.51 -26.35 6.00
CA GLY A 221 -7.88 -24.95 5.86
C GLY A 221 -6.75 -23.95 6.12
N ARG A 222 -5.52 -24.40 6.40
CA ARG A 222 -4.37 -23.48 6.55
C ARG A 222 -4.14 -22.73 5.24
N ARG A 223 -4.01 -21.41 5.32
CA ARG A 223 -3.74 -20.54 4.18
C ARG A 223 -2.25 -20.21 4.09
N LEU A 224 -1.65 -20.40 2.93
CA LEU A 224 -0.26 -20.07 2.61
C LEU A 224 -0.24 -18.89 1.63
N ARG A 225 0.54 -17.85 1.93
CA ARG A 225 0.73 -16.68 1.05
C ARG A 225 2.01 -16.84 0.25
N LEU A 226 1.88 -16.79 -1.07
CA LEU A 226 2.99 -16.82 -2.02
C LEU A 226 3.09 -15.43 -2.67
N LYS A 227 4.05 -14.63 -2.20
CA LYS A 227 4.21 -13.23 -2.61
C LYS A 227 4.57 -13.14 -4.10
N GLY A 228 3.88 -12.27 -4.85
CA GLY A 228 4.16 -12.02 -6.26
C GLY A 228 3.78 -13.16 -7.23
N MET A 229 3.04 -14.16 -6.75
CA MET A 229 2.62 -15.33 -7.54
C MET A 229 1.15 -15.25 -8.01
N GLY A 230 0.49 -14.12 -7.83
CA GLY A 230 -0.84 -13.82 -8.33
C GLY A 230 -0.84 -13.43 -9.81
N GLU A 231 -1.84 -12.67 -10.24
CA GLU A 231 -1.91 -12.16 -11.62
C GLU A 231 -0.72 -11.21 -11.89
N GLY A 232 -0.23 -11.19 -13.14
CA GLY A 232 0.80 -10.23 -13.54
C GLY A 232 0.30 -8.79 -13.44
N GLY A 233 1.14 -7.88 -12.94
CA GLY A 233 0.84 -6.46 -13.01
C GLY A 233 0.93 -5.91 -14.43
N ARG A 234 0.30 -4.75 -14.66
CA ARG A 234 0.32 -4.06 -15.97
C ARG A 234 1.19 -2.81 -15.89
N ALA A 235 1.75 -2.40 -17.03
CA ALA A 235 2.55 -1.18 -17.16
C ALA A 235 3.67 -1.03 -16.10
N GLY A 236 4.34 -2.14 -15.76
CA GLY A 236 5.40 -2.16 -14.74
C GLY A 236 4.92 -2.30 -13.29
N GLY A 237 3.62 -2.51 -13.06
CA GLY A 237 3.08 -2.80 -11.74
C GLY A 237 3.51 -4.16 -11.19
N GLU A 238 3.57 -4.28 -9.86
CA GLU A 238 3.92 -5.53 -9.17
C GLU A 238 2.89 -6.63 -9.44
N ALA A 239 3.30 -7.90 -9.42
CA ALA A 239 2.35 -9.01 -9.45
C ALA A 239 1.54 -9.07 -8.15
N GLY A 240 0.31 -9.58 -8.25
CA GLY A 240 -0.51 -9.90 -7.09
C GLY A 240 0.09 -11.04 -6.27
N ASP A 241 -0.53 -11.38 -5.15
CA ASP A 241 -0.15 -12.53 -4.33
C ASP A 241 -1.06 -13.73 -4.58
N LEU A 242 -0.54 -14.93 -4.35
CA LEU A 242 -1.34 -16.16 -4.44
C LEU A 242 -1.57 -16.73 -3.04
N TYR A 243 -2.84 -16.89 -2.68
CA TYR A 243 -3.26 -17.50 -1.43
C TYR A 243 -3.69 -18.94 -1.70
N VAL A 244 -2.93 -19.88 -1.18
CA VAL A 244 -3.18 -21.31 -1.33
C VAL A 244 -3.80 -21.86 -0.05
N THR A 245 -5.02 -22.36 -0.13
CA THR A 245 -5.68 -23.05 0.99
C THR A 245 -5.33 -24.52 0.96
N VAL A 246 -4.87 -25.05 2.09
CA VAL A 246 -4.50 -26.46 2.24
C VAL A 246 -5.73 -27.30 2.53
N HIS A 247 -5.92 -28.33 1.70
CA HIS A 247 -6.85 -29.42 1.95
C HIS A 247 -6.06 -30.72 2.15
N VAL A 248 -6.35 -31.45 3.23
CA VAL A 248 -5.74 -32.74 3.54
C VAL A 248 -6.68 -33.84 3.07
N ARG A 249 -6.17 -34.79 2.28
CA ARG A 249 -6.97 -35.93 1.83
C ARG A 249 -7.49 -36.73 3.02
N ASN A 250 -8.81 -36.83 3.13
CA ASN A 250 -9.48 -37.69 4.11
C ASN A 250 -9.44 -39.15 3.66
N VAL A 251 -8.50 -39.92 4.23
CA VAL A 251 -8.33 -41.36 3.93
C VAL A 251 -9.49 -42.22 4.47
N LEU A 252 -10.31 -41.68 5.38
CA LEU A 252 -11.45 -42.40 5.97
C LEU A 252 -12.57 -42.71 4.96
N LEU A 253 -12.81 -41.84 3.98
CA LEU A 253 -13.90 -42.03 3.01
C LEU A 253 -13.60 -43.15 2.00
N GLN A 254 -12.33 -43.34 1.62
CA GLN A 254 -11.94 -44.44 0.72
C GLN A 254 -12.07 -45.80 1.40
N LYS A 255 -11.59 -45.92 2.65
CA LYS A 255 -11.76 -47.15 3.43
C LYS A 255 -13.23 -47.47 3.68
N ALA A 256 -14.06 -46.46 3.91
CA ALA A 256 -15.51 -46.66 4.05
C ALA A 256 -16.14 -47.17 2.75
N SER A 257 -15.83 -46.57 1.58
CA SER A 257 -16.37 -47.04 0.30
C SER A 257 -15.92 -48.46 -0.07
N GLU A 258 -14.67 -48.82 0.23
CA GLU A 258 -14.18 -50.18 0.04
C GLU A 258 -14.88 -51.17 0.97
N LEU A 259 -15.09 -50.79 2.25
CA LEU A 259 -15.85 -51.59 3.21
C LEU A 259 -17.30 -51.78 2.74
N PHE A 260 -17.97 -50.73 2.27
CA PHE A 260 -19.33 -50.78 1.75
C PHE A 260 -19.44 -51.61 0.45
N ALA A 261 -18.47 -51.48 -0.46
CA ALA A 261 -18.40 -52.31 -1.66
C ALA A 261 -18.22 -53.80 -1.32
N ARG A 262 -17.37 -54.09 -0.32
CA ARG A 262 -17.15 -55.45 0.19
C ARG A 262 -18.40 -56.02 0.86
N ILE A 263 -19.08 -55.24 1.71
CA ILE A 263 -20.35 -55.62 2.34
C ILE A 263 -21.44 -55.86 1.28
N ARG A 264 -21.56 -54.99 0.27
CA ARG A 264 -22.55 -55.12 -0.81
C ARG A 264 -22.29 -56.36 -1.68
N SER A 265 -21.02 -56.67 -2.00
CA SER A 265 -20.65 -57.89 -2.72
C SER A 265 -20.97 -59.16 -1.92
N PHE A 266 -20.77 -59.13 -0.60
CA PHE A 266 -21.04 -60.23 0.31
C PHE A 266 -22.54 -60.49 0.48
N LEU A 267 -23.36 -59.43 0.53
CA LEU A 267 -24.81 -59.53 0.56
C LEU A 267 -25.36 -60.08 -0.78
N ARG A 268 -24.82 -59.64 -1.92
CA ARG A 268 -25.24 -60.15 -3.25
C ARG A 268 -24.93 -61.65 -3.44
N SER A 269 -23.86 -62.16 -2.83
CA SER A 269 -23.49 -63.58 -2.86
C SER A 269 -24.44 -64.48 -2.07
N ARG A 270 -25.19 -63.97 -1.10
CA ARG A 270 -26.13 -64.78 -0.29
C ARG A 270 -27.53 -64.91 -0.88
N TYR A 271 -27.90 -64.09 -1.87
CA TYR A 271 -29.23 -64.09 -2.48
C TYR A 271 -29.26 -64.72 -3.89
N SER A 272 -28.21 -65.44 -4.30
CA SER A 272 -28.09 -66.07 -5.64
C SER A 272 -28.06 -67.60 -5.61
N THR A 273 -28.52 -68.22 -4.53
CA THR A 273 -28.78 -69.66 -4.44
C THR A 273 -30.15 -69.88 -3.79
N SER A 274 -31.20 -69.77 -4.57
CA SER A 274 -32.52 -70.39 -4.37
C SER A 274 -33.23 -70.42 -5.72
#